data_AF-A0A6N6Q4F1-F1
#
_entry.id   AF-A0A6N6Q4F1-F1
#
_cell.length_a   1.000
_cell.length_b   1.000
_cell.length_c   1.000
_cell.angle_alpha   90.00
_cell.angle_beta   90.00
_cell.angle_gamma   90.00
#
_symmetry.space_group_name_H-M   'P 1'
#
loop_
_entity.id
_entity.type
_entity.pdbx_description
1 polymer ?
#
loop_
_entity_poly.entity_id
_entity_poly.type
_entity_poly.pdbx_seq_one_letter_code
_entity_poly.pdbx_strand_id
1 'polypeptide(L)'
;MKVTIPEDLKQDLPQTPWGKILSVTPVVMTVVATLLAGLASSEMTRAQYDRALGAQLQSKAGDQWGYFQAKKLRGAMQRTSLDLLRASSEIGPIDAARLGGGVGPAVVAALQKGVLPEAGTGAPVEAPIAAAMAAVEGYRPETEISGMLAQVPEGALAEALAIARRRGGEFDAVTKPVNDAIDRIEGSIPADDKALRRDVSFARIRYAAARYDAEARLNQTVANLLELQVRKSNNSAERHHRRSGSFFFGMLGAQAAVIISTFAVAARKRNFLWTVAAFAGVTAVAFAIYVYVRL
;
A
#
# COMPACT_ATOMS: atom_id res chain seq x y z
N MET A 1 34.40 -30.85 -38.10
CA MET A 1 34.35 -32.30 -37.81
C MET A 1 33.00 -32.84 -38.27
N LYS A 2 32.96 -33.80 -39.20
CA LYS A 2 31.73 -34.55 -39.53
C LYS A 2 31.59 -35.65 -38.47
N VAL A 3 30.58 -35.54 -37.61
CA VAL A 3 30.25 -36.59 -36.65
C VAL A 3 29.57 -37.72 -37.43
N THR A 4 30.26 -38.83 -37.66
CA THR A 4 29.69 -40.05 -38.24
C THR A 4 28.97 -40.81 -37.15
N ILE A 5 27.64 -40.79 -37.18
CA ILE A 5 26.79 -41.57 -36.27
C ILE A 5 26.87 -43.04 -36.70
N PRO A 6 27.19 -43.99 -35.79
CA PRO A 6 27.22 -45.43 -36.06
C PRO A 6 25.92 -45.93 -36.70
N GLU A 7 26.02 -46.89 -37.61
CA GLU A 7 24.89 -47.35 -38.44
C GLU A 7 23.85 -48.13 -37.64
N ASP A 8 24.30 -48.77 -36.57
CA ASP A 8 23.57 -49.43 -35.51
C ASP A 8 22.64 -48.45 -34.76
N LEU A 9 23.06 -47.21 -34.51
CA LEU A 9 22.21 -46.15 -33.93
C LEU A 9 21.18 -45.58 -34.93
N LYS A 10 21.45 -45.67 -36.23
CA LYS A 10 20.51 -45.21 -37.28
C LYS A 10 19.33 -46.17 -37.48
N GLN A 11 19.49 -47.45 -37.15
CA GLN A 11 18.40 -48.44 -37.27
C GLN A 11 17.33 -48.26 -36.20
N ASP A 12 17.69 -47.76 -35.01
CA ASP A 12 16.74 -47.49 -33.93
C ASP A 12 16.02 -46.14 -34.05
N LEU A 13 16.55 -45.22 -34.87
CA LEU A 13 15.92 -43.93 -35.15
C LEU A 13 14.76 -44.10 -36.14
N PRO A 14 13.55 -43.59 -35.82
CA PRO A 14 12.43 -43.66 -36.75
C PRO A 14 12.75 -42.92 -38.05
N GLN A 15 12.70 -43.65 -39.17
CA GLN A 15 13.06 -43.14 -40.49
C GLN A 15 12.04 -42.12 -41.03
N THR A 16 10.80 -42.15 -40.52
CA THR A 16 9.76 -41.21 -40.93
C THR A 16 9.95 -39.84 -40.26
N PRO A 17 9.70 -38.73 -40.98
CA PRO A 17 9.78 -37.38 -40.40
C PRO A 17 8.87 -37.23 -39.17
N TRP A 18 7.73 -37.92 -39.16
CA TRP A 18 6.83 -37.98 -38.01
C TRP A 18 7.49 -38.60 -36.77
N GLY A 19 8.17 -39.73 -36.92
CA GLY A 19 8.84 -40.35 -35.79
C GLY A 19 10.03 -39.54 -35.27
N LYS A 20 10.72 -38.78 -36.13
CA LYS A 20 11.78 -37.84 -35.70
C LYS A 20 11.22 -36.74 -34.79
N ILE A 21 10.12 -36.09 -35.20
CA ILE A 21 9.45 -35.07 -34.38
C ILE A 21 9.09 -35.62 -32.99
N LEU A 22 8.58 -36.85 -32.96
CA LEU A 22 8.14 -37.49 -31.73
C LEU A 22 9.30 -37.93 -30.83
N SER A 23 10.43 -38.32 -31.40
CA SER A 23 11.65 -38.59 -30.63
C SER A 23 12.21 -37.35 -29.91
N VAL A 24 11.95 -36.15 -30.44
CA VAL A 24 12.38 -34.88 -29.86
C VAL A 24 11.38 -34.34 -28.82
N THR A 25 10.14 -34.83 -28.82
CA THR A 25 9.05 -34.33 -27.96
C THR A 25 9.37 -34.39 -26.46
N PRO A 26 9.93 -35.49 -25.89
CA PRO A 26 10.32 -35.52 -24.49
C PRO A 26 11.33 -34.43 -24.11
N VAL A 27 12.31 -34.17 -24.98
CA VAL A 27 13.36 -33.17 -24.76
C VAL A 27 12.73 -31.78 -24.73
N VAL A 28 11.90 -31.47 -25.71
CA VAL A 28 11.20 -30.16 -25.78
C VAL A 28 10.29 -29.96 -24.57
N MET A 29 9.51 -30.98 -24.19
CA MET A 29 8.64 -30.89 -23.01
C MET A 29 9.41 -30.72 -21.71
N THR A 30 10.60 -31.33 -21.60
CA THR A 30 11.48 -31.14 -20.43
C THR A 30 11.98 -29.70 -20.34
N VAL A 31 12.37 -29.11 -21.48
CA VAL A 31 12.75 -27.68 -21.54
C VAL A 31 11.57 -26.79 -21.16
N VAL A 32 10.39 -27.03 -21.71
CA VAL A 32 9.16 -26.28 -21.36
C VAL A 32 8.85 -26.40 -19.87
N ALA A 33 8.90 -27.61 -19.31
CA ALA A 33 8.69 -27.83 -17.88
C ALA A 33 9.68 -27.03 -17.02
N THR A 34 10.95 -27.01 -17.42
CA THR A 34 12.00 -26.27 -16.71
C THR A 34 11.76 -24.76 -16.76
N LEU A 35 11.34 -24.23 -17.92
CA LEU A 35 10.98 -22.82 -18.06
C LEU A 35 9.77 -22.46 -17.20
N LEU A 36 8.73 -23.30 -17.19
CA LEU A 36 7.54 -23.09 -16.35
C LEU A 36 7.87 -23.15 -14.85
N ALA A 37 8.79 -24.03 -14.45
CA ALA A 37 9.31 -24.07 -13.08
C ALA A 37 9.99 -22.74 -12.69
N GLY A 38 10.82 -22.19 -13.57
CA GLY A 38 11.48 -20.89 -13.38
C GLY A 38 10.48 -19.73 -13.28
N LEU A 39 9.44 -19.72 -14.14
CA LEU A 39 8.37 -18.73 -14.08
C LEU A 39 7.55 -18.85 -12.79
N ALA A 40 7.17 -20.06 -12.38
CA ALA A 40 6.46 -20.30 -11.13
C ALA A 40 7.25 -19.80 -9.92
N SER A 41 8.55 -20.07 -9.88
CA SER A 41 9.45 -19.64 -8.80
C SER A 41 9.63 -18.12 -8.76
N SER A 42 9.80 -17.47 -9.92
CA SER A 42 9.94 -16.01 -9.97
C SER A 42 8.67 -15.27 -9.57
N GLU A 43 7.49 -15.76 -9.98
CA GLU A 43 6.20 -15.22 -9.54
C GLU A 43 5.95 -15.45 -8.04
N MET A 44 6.35 -16.61 -7.50
CA MET A 44 6.28 -16.85 -6.05
C MET A 44 7.18 -15.88 -5.27
N THR A 45 8.38 -15.60 -5.78
CA THR A 45 9.31 -14.65 -5.17
C THR A 45 8.73 -13.23 -5.18
N ARG A 46 8.09 -12.81 -6.29
CA ARG A 46 7.37 -11.53 -6.37
C ARG A 46 6.21 -11.46 -5.37
N ALA A 47 5.42 -12.52 -5.27
CA ALA A 47 4.34 -12.60 -4.29
C ALA A 47 4.85 -12.46 -2.84
N GLN A 48 5.98 -13.09 -2.52
CA GLN A 48 6.62 -12.97 -1.21
C GLN A 48 7.16 -11.56 -0.95
N TYR A 49 7.78 -10.93 -1.96
CA TYR A 49 8.25 -9.55 -1.87
C TYR A 49 7.09 -8.58 -1.59
N ASP A 50 6.00 -8.70 -2.34
CA ASP A 50 4.81 -7.87 -2.15
C ASP A 50 4.18 -8.10 -0.76
N ARG A 51 4.09 -9.35 -0.27
CA ARG A 51 3.61 -9.59 1.11
C ARG A 51 4.51 -8.95 2.17
N ALA A 52 5.83 -9.02 1.99
CA ALA A 52 6.78 -8.40 2.91
C ALA A 52 6.67 -6.87 2.89
N LEU A 53 6.53 -6.27 1.71
CA LEU A 53 6.28 -4.84 1.55
C LEU A 53 4.95 -4.43 2.18
N GLY A 54 3.88 -5.19 1.94
CA GLY A 54 2.57 -5.00 2.57
C GLY A 54 2.66 -5.02 4.09
N ALA A 55 3.40 -5.96 4.68
CA ALA A 55 3.62 -6.02 6.13
C ALA A 55 4.38 -4.80 6.67
N GLN A 56 5.42 -4.33 5.97
CA GLN A 56 6.13 -3.10 6.36
C GLN A 56 5.23 -1.86 6.29
N LEU A 57 4.42 -1.75 5.24
CA LEU A 57 3.45 -0.67 5.08
C LEU A 57 2.36 -0.74 6.15
N GLN A 58 1.94 -1.94 6.56
CA GLN A 58 0.97 -2.14 7.62
C GLN A 58 1.51 -1.69 8.98
N SER A 59 2.77 -1.96 9.28
CA SER A 59 3.43 -1.42 10.48
C SER A 59 3.40 0.11 10.48
N LYS A 60 3.79 0.74 9.35
CA LYS A 60 3.76 2.20 9.21
C LYS A 60 2.34 2.77 9.33
N ALA A 61 1.35 2.10 8.76
CA ALA A 61 -0.06 2.49 8.89
C ALA A 61 -0.51 2.42 10.36
N GLY A 62 -0.12 1.36 11.08
CA GLY A 62 -0.37 1.19 12.51
C GLY A 62 0.21 2.34 13.34
N ASP A 63 1.45 2.74 13.08
CA ASP A 63 2.08 3.88 13.76
C ASP A 63 1.30 5.19 13.53
N GLN A 64 0.87 5.43 12.29
CA GLN A 64 0.09 6.63 11.94
C GLN A 64 -1.30 6.63 12.59
N TRP A 65 -1.97 5.47 12.66
CA TRP A 65 -3.19 5.31 13.43
C TRP A 65 -2.97 5.57 14.92
N GLY A 66 -1.84 5.12 15.47
CA GLY A 66 -1.43 5.43 16.85
C GLY A 66 -1.27 6.94 17.07
N TYR A 67 -0.60 7.65 16.16
CA TYR A 67 -0.47 9.11 16.24
C TYR A 67 -1.82 9.82 16.12
N PHE A 68 -2.69 9.40 15.19
CA PHE A 68 -4.06 9.91 15.09
C PHE A 68 -4.81 9.78 16.41
N GLN A 69 -4.86 8.59 16.99
CA GLN A 69 -5.57 8.31 18.24
C GLN A 69 -5.00 9.14 19.39
N ALA A 70 -3.68 9.22 19.52
CA ALA A 70 -3.02 10.02 20.55
C ALA A 70 -3.37 11.51 20.43
N LYS A 71 -3.38 12.07 19.21
CA LYS A 71 -3.75 13.47 18.98
C LYS A 71 -5.22 13.72 19.27
N LYS A 72 -6.11 12.81 18.84
CA LYS A 72 -7.55 12.89 19.11
C LYS A 72 -7.85 12.82 20.61
N LEU A 73 -7.15 11.95 21.35
CA LEU A 73 -7.25 11.87 22.82
C LEU A 73 -6.76 13.16 23.49
N ARG A 74 -5.61 13.71 23.07
CA ARG A 74 -5.11 15.00 23.59
C ARG A 74 -6.10 16.13 23.32
N GLY A 75 -6.67 16.23 22.12
CA GLY A 75 -7.71 17.20 21.81
C GLY A 75 -8.96 17.05 22.68
N ALA A 76 -9.41 15.81 22.93
CA ALA A 76 -10.51 15.54 23.85
C ALA A 76 -10.21 15.97 25.29
N MET A 77 -9.03 15.64 25.82
CA MET A 77 -8.61 16.06 27.16
C MET A 77 -8.56 17.59 27.29
N GLN A 78 -8.03 18.31 26.30
CA GLN A 78 -8.02 19.77 26.32
C GLN A 78 -9.45 20.35 26.36
N ARG A 79 -10.39 19.79 25.60
CA ARG A 79 -11.81 20.20 25.64
C ARG A 79 -12.43 19.99 27.02
N THR A 80 -12.21 18.82 27.62
CA THR A 80 -12.69 18.56 28.99
C THR A 80 -12.11 19.56 29.99
N SER A 81 -10.82 19.88 29.88
CA SER A 81 -10.20 20.92 30.72
C SER A 81 -10.82 22.31 30.51
N LEU A 82 -11.20 22.67 29.28
CA LEU A 82 -11.91 23.94 29.02
C LEU A 82 -13.28 23.97 29.70
N ASP A 83 -14.03 22.87 29.62
CA ASP A 83 -15.36 22.79 30.21
C ASP A 83 -15.28 22.91 31.74
N LEU A 84 -14.30 22.25 32.35
CA LEU A 84 -14.02 22.39 33.78
C LEU A 84 -13.60 23.81 34.16
N LEU A 85 -12.72 24.45 33.40
CA LEU A 85 -12.30 25.84 33.67
C LEU A 85 -13.48 26.82 33.53
N ARG A 86 -14.34 26.63 32.52
CA ARG A 86 -15.57 27.43 32.37
C ARG A 86 -16.54 27.23 33.52
N ALA A 87 -16.67 26.01 34.01
CA ALA A 87 -17.59 25.71 35.10
C ALA A 87 -17.08 26.21 36.47
N SER A 88 -15.76 26.25 36.66
CA SER A 88 -15.13 26.56 37.94
C SER A 88 -14.61 27.99 38.07
N SER A 89 -14.56 28.77 36.99
CA SER A 89 -13.98 30.10 37.02
C SER A 89 -14.62 31.07 36.02
N GLU A 90 -14.65 32.35 36.39
CA GLU A 90 -15.04 33.43 35.49
C GLU A 90 -13.93 33.66 34.46
N ILE A 91 -14.16 33.24 33.22
CA ILE A 91 -13.21 33.44 32.12
C ILE A 91 -13.52 34.76 31.41
N GLY A 92 -12.57 35.69 31.45
CA GLY A 92 -12.67 36.97 30.74
C GLY A 92 -12.28 36.85 29.26
N PRO A 93 -12.78 37.74 28.37
CA PRO A 93 -12.24 37.85 27.03
C PRO A 93 -10.79 38.36 27.09
N ILE A 94 -9.92 37.78 26.26
CA ILE A 94 -8.55 38.26 26.14
C ILE A 94 -8.53 39.58 25.38
N ASP A 95 -8.18 40.64 26.08
CA ASP A 95 -7.87 41.94 25.49
C ASP A 95 -6.45 41.93 24.92
N ALA A 96 -6.32 42.19 23.62
CA ALA A 96 -5.04 42.25 22.94
C ALA A 96 -4.12 43.34 23.54
N ALA A 97 -4.68 44.44 24.07
CA ALA A 97 -3.90 45.48 24.73
C ALA A 97 -3.19 44.98 26.00
N ARG A 98 -3.76 43.96 26.68
CA ARG A 98 -3.20 43.36 27.89
C ARG A 98 -2.13 42.30 27.62
N LEU A 99 -1.99 41.83 26.38
CA LEU A 99 -0.99 40.83 26.01
C LEU A 99 0.41 41.42 25.76
N GLY A 100 0.55 42.75 25.89
CA GLY A 100 1.78 43.49 25.55
C GLY A 100 1.85 43.91 24.08
N GLY A 101 2.56 45.00 23.80
CA GLY A 101 2.75 45.50 22.44
C GLY A 101 3.54 44.51 21.57
N GLY A 102 3.11 44.32 20.32
CA GLY A 102 3.85 43.50 19.34
C GLY A 102 3.31 42.08 19.10
N VAL A 103 2.15 41.73 19.65
CA VAL A 103 1.48 40.46 19.32
C VAL A 103 0.85 40.57 17.93
N GLY A 104 1.33 39.75 16.98
CA GLY A 104 0.81 39.74 15.62
C GLY A 104 -0.66 39.29 15.54
N PRO A 105 -1.41 39.71 14.50
CA PRO A 105 -2.85 39.44 14.37
C PRO A 105 -3.20 37.94 14.37
N ALA A 106 -2.33 37.09 13.84
CA ALA A 106 -2.51 35.64 13.86
C ALA A 106 -2.52 35.06 15.29
N VAL A 107 -1.65 35.57 16.17
CA VAL A 107 -1.57 35.12 17.57
C VAL A 107 -2.80 35.60 18.35
N VAL A 108 -3.24 36.84 18.11
CA VAL A 108 -4.49 37.37 18.68
C VAL A 108 -5.68 36.52 18.23
N ALA A 109 -5.80 36.20 16.93
CA ALA A 109 -6.87 35.35 16.42
C ALA A 109 -6.82 33.93 17.02
N ALA A 110 -5.63 33.34 17.14
CA ALA A 110 -5.43 32.05 17.78
C ALA A 110 -5.89 32.06 19.25
N LEU A 111 -5.46 33.05 20.04
CA LEU A 111 -5.82 33.16 21.44
C LEU A 111 -7.30 33.53 21.66
N GLN A 112 -7.86 34.46 20.89
CA GLN A 112 -9.24 34.95 21.09
C GLN A 112 -10.31 34.04 20.48
N LYS A 113 -10.02 33.39 19.35
CA LYS A 113 -11.01 32.61 18.60
C LYS A 113 -10.67 31.13 18.51
N GLY A 114 -9.46 30.71 18.89
CA GLY A 114 -9.00 29.34 18.65
C GLY A 114 -8.79 29.05 17.16
N VAL A 115 -8.61 30.09 16.33
CA VAL A 115 -8.43 29.95 14.89
C VAL A 115 -6.98 29.55 14.62
N LEU A 116 -6.80 28.47 13.87
CA LEU A 116 -5.48 28.05 13.41
C LEU A 116 -5.05 28.94 12.23
N PRO A 117 -3.74 29.20 12.08
CA PRO A 117 -3.23 29.80 10.86
C PRO A 117 -3.57 28.89 9.66
N GLU A 118 -3.90 29.50 8.52
CA GLU A 118 -4.16 28.76 7.29
C GLU A 118 -2.89 28.04 6.85
N ALA A 119 -2.86 26.71 7.03
CA ALA A 119 -1.95 25.86 6.28
C ALA A 119 -2.56 25.72 4.87
N GLY A 120 -1.75 25.87 3.82
CA GLY A 120 -2.22 25.80 2.44
C GLY A 120 -3.13 24.57 2.22
N THR A 121 -4.24 24.76 1.51
CA THR A 121 -5.25 23.69 1.34
C THR A 121 -4.73 22.47 0.58
N GLY A 122 -3.55 22.59 -0.04
CA GLY A 122 -2.94 21.56 -0.88
C GLY A 122 -3.80 21.21 -2.10
N ALA A 123 -3.23 20.50 -3.06
CA ALA A 123 -4.00 19.96 -4.17
C ALA A 123 -5.04 18.94 -3.65
N PRO A 124 -6.31 18.95 -4.08
CA PRO A 124 -7.27 17.93 -3.65
C PRO A 124 -6.73 16.53 -3.97
N VAL A 125 -7.06 15.55 -3.13
CA VAL A 125 -6.74 14.14 -3.40
C VAL A 125 -7.46 13.74 -4.69
N GLU A 126 -6.74 13.06 -5.60
CA GLU A 126 -7.33 12.60 -6.87
C GLU A 126 -8.60 11.77 -6.63
N ALA A 127 -9.61 11.96 -7.50
CA ALA A 127 -10.92 11.36 -7.32
C ALA A 127 -10.90 9.82 -7.14
N PRO A 128 -10.07 9.03 -7.87
CA PRO A 128 -10.00 7.58 -7.66
C PRO A 128 -9.46 7.20 -6.27
N ILE A 129 -8.48 7.96 -5.76
CA ILE A 129 -7.91 7.73 -4.42
C ILE A 129 -8.93 8.11 -3.36
N ALA A 130 -9.59 9.26 -3.52
CA ALA A 130 -10.64 9.71 -2.60
C ALA A 130 -11.82 8.70 -2.53
N ALA A 131 -12.24 8.16 -3.67
CA ALA A 131 -13.27 7.13 -3.73
C ALA A 131 -12.85 5.84 -3.02
N ALA A 132 -11.60 5.39 -3.23
CA ALA A 132 -11.07 4.21 -2.53
C ALA A 132 -10.96 4.44 -1.00
N MET A 133 -10.53 5.63 -0.57
CA MET A 133 -10.51 5.99 0.86
C MET A 133 -11.92 5.95 1.46
N ALA A 134 -12.90 6.56 0.79
CA ALA A 134 -14.29 6.55 1.23
C ALA A 134 -14.88 5.14 1.28
N ALA A 135 -14.49 4.25 0.36
CA ALA A 135 -14.91 2.85 0.38
C ALA A 135 -14.33 2.08 1.59
N VAL A 136 -13.07 2.33 1.94
CA VAL A 136 -12.45 1.76 3.16
C VAL A 136 -13.15 2.26 4.42
N GLU A 137 -13.34 3.58 4.55
CA GLU A 137 -14.02 4.18 5.70
C GLU A 137 -15.49 3.72 5.82
N GLY A 138 -16.15 3.49 4.69
CA GLY A 138 -17.50 2.95 4.61
C GLY A 138 -17.59 1.42 4.78
N TYR A 139 -16.50 0.74 5.14
CA TYR A 139 -16.43 -0.71 5.31
C TYR A 139 -16.99 -1.51 4.12
N ARG A 140 -16.73 -1.03 2.89
CA ARG A 140 -17.15 -1.74 1.68
C ARG A 140 -16.44 -3.10 1.57
N PRO A 141 -17.04 -4.09 0.87
CA PRO A 141 -16.39 -5.37 0.62
C PRO A 141 -15.01 -5.21 -0.05
N GLU A 142 -14.05 -6.08 0.32
CA GLU A 142 -12.68 -6.02 -0.21
C GLU A 142 -12.63 -6.14 -1.74
N THR A 143 -13.56 -6.87 -2.35
CA THR A 143 -13.69 -7.01 -3.81
C THR A 143 -14.01 -5.68 -4.49
N GLU A 144 -14.87 -4.85 -3.88
CA GLU A 144 -15.21 -3.51 -4.39
C GLU A 144 -14.01 -2.58 -4.25
N ILE A 145 -13.36 -2.56 -3.07
CA ILE A 145 -12.18 -1.73 -2.80
C ILE A 145 -11.04 -2.11 -3.77
N SER A 146 -10.81 -3.40 -4.00
CA SER A 146 -9.82 -3.90 -4.94
C SER A 146 -10.10 -3.44 -6.38
N GLY A 147 -11.38 -3.43 -6.79
CA GLY A 147 -11.80 -2.92 -8.09
C GLY A 147 -11.53 -1.42 -8.26
N MET A 148 -11.74 -0.62 -7.21
CA MET A 148 -11.39 0.80 -7.21
C MET A 148 -9.88 1.02 -7.24
N LEU A 149 -9.11 0.27 -6.45
CA LEU A 149 -7.65 0.36 -6.42
C LEU A 149 -7.00 -0.03 -7.75
N ALA A 150 -7.64 -0.88 -8.55
CA ALA A 150 -7.18 -1.20 -9.91
C ALA A 150 -7.24 0.00 -10.86
N GLN A 151 -8.08 1.00 -10.58
CA GLN A 151 -8.19 2.24 -11.36
C GLN A 151 -7.18 3.30 -10.93
N VAL A 152 -6.53 3.13 -9.77
CA VAL A 152 -5.55 4.08 -9.25
C VAL A 152 -4.21 3.88 -9.99
N PRO A 153 -3.70 4.91 -10.69
CA PRO A 153 -2.45 4.80 -11.44
C PRO A 153 -1.28 4.30 -10.58
N GLU A 154 -0.29 3.71 -11.24
CA GLU A 154 0.97 3.39 -10.58
C GLU A 154 1.65 4.68 -10.09
N GLY A 155 2.23 4.66 -8.89
CA GLY A 155 2.85 5.84 -8.29
C GLY A 155 1.89 6.86 -7.64
N ALA A 156 0.63 6.96 -8.06
CA ALA A 156 -0.30 7.99 -7.57
C ALA A 156 -0.51 7.95 -6.04
N LEU A 157 -0.62 6.74 -5.44
CA LEU A 157 -0.71 6.60 -3.99
C LEU A 157 0.58 7.04 -3.26
N ALA A 158 1.74 6.85 -3.87
CA ALA A 158 3.01 7.26 -3.26
C ALA A 158 3.18 8.79 -3.32
N GLU A 159 2.78 9.41 -4.43
CA GLU A 159 2.73 10.86 -4.57
C GLU A 159 1.73 11.49 -3.61
N ALA A 160 0.50 10.96 -3.53
CA ALA A 160 -0.51 11.42 -2.59
C ALA A 160 -0.02 11.33 -1.13
N LEU A 161 0.69 10.24 -0.78
CA LEU A 161 1.30 10.08 0.55
C LEU A 161 2.39 11.13 0.80
N ALA A 162 3.25 11.41 -0.18
CA ALA A 162 4.29 12.43 -0.06
C ALA A 162 3.68 13.83 0.11
N ILE A 163 2.62 14.16 -0.63
CA ILE A 163 1.86 15.41 -0.49
C ILE A 163 1.23 15.50 0.91
N ALA A 164 0.57 14.43 1.38
CA ALA A 164 -0.05 14.42 2.71
C ALA A 164 0.96 14.64 3.83
N ARG A 165 2.15 14.02 3.75
CA ARG A 165 3.23 14.25 4.73
C ARG A 165 3.77 15.67 4.69
N ARG A 166 3.94 16.24 3.49
CA ARG A 166 4.39 17.63 3.32
C ARG A 166 3.44 18.61 4.00
N ARG A 167 2.13 18.40 3.89
CA ARG A 167 1.13 19.21 4.61
C ARG A 167 1.29 19.16 6.13
N GLY A 168 1.66 18.00 6.68
CA GLY A 168 2.02 17.88 8.10
C GLY A 168 3.17 18.81 8.47
N GLY A 169 4.23 18.83 7.65
CA GLY A 169 5.37 19.74 7.84
C GLY A 169 5.01 21.21 7.64
N GLU A 170 4.22 21.54 6.62
CA GLU A 170 3.74 22.91 6.37
C GLU A 170 2.86 23.41 7.52
N PHE A 171 1.97 22.56 8.05
CA PHE A 171 1.13 22.85 9.21
C PHE A 171 1.97 23.14 10.46
N ASP A 172 2.99 22.33 10.73
CA ASP A 172 3.92 22.58 11.84
C ASP A 172 4.67 23.91 11.66
N ALA A 173 5.18 24.16 10.45
CA ALA A 173 5.89 25.39 10.12
C ALA A 173 5.05 26.66 10.35
N VAL A 174 3.76 26.64 9.98
CA VAL A 174 2.87 27.81 10.19
C VAL A 174 2.38 27.96 11.62
N THR A 175 2.25 26.86 12.37
CA THR A 175 1.77 26.92 13.77
C THR A 175 2.89 27.20 14.77
N LYS A 176 4.14 26.84 14.46
CA LYS A 176 5.28 27.03 15.37
C LYS A 176 5.48 28.48 15.83
N PRO A 177 5.48 29.52 14.96
CA PRO A 177 5.62 30.91 15.42
C PRO A 177 4.48 31.36 16.36
N VAL A 178 3.28 30.80 16.18
CA VAL A 178 2.13 31.07 17.06
C VAL A 178 2.36 30.43 18.43
N ASN A 179 2.83 29.18 18.47
CA ASN A 179 3.18 28.49 19.71
C ASN A 179 4.26 29.26 20.49
N ASP A 180 5.35 29.64 19.82
CA ASP A 180 6.46 30.39 20.41
C ASP A 180 6.01 31.77 20.93
N ALA A 181 5.05 32.41 20.28
CA ALA A 181 4.48 33.67 20.75
C ALA A 181 3.58 33.48 21.98
N ILE A 182 2.76 32.42 22.01
CA ILE A 182 1.91 32.09 23.17
C ILE A 182 2.77 31.79 24.40
N ASP A 183 3.85 31.01 24.24
CA ASP A 183 4.75 30.67 25.34
C ASP A 183 5.48 31.92 25.88
N ARG A 184 5.88 32.85 25.00
CA ARG A 184 6.45 34.15 25.41
C ARG A 184 5.43 35.02 26.16
N ILE A 185 4.19 35.09 25.68
CA ILE A 185 3.11 35.82 26.35
C ILE A 185 2.93 35.26 27.76
N GLU A 186 2.76 33.95 27.90
CA GLU A 186 2.57 33.28 29.20
C GLU A 186 3.72 33.58 30.18
N GLY A 187 4.97 33.53 29.70
CA GLY A 187 6.15 33.86 30.51
C GLY A 187 6.26 35.34 30.90
N SER A 188 5.60 36.25 30.17
CA SER A 188 5.62 37.68 30.44
C SER A 188 4.54 38.16 31.41
N ILE A 189 3.57 37.32 31.76
CA ILE A 189 2.46 37.70 32.65
C ILE A 189 2.97 37.88 34.09
N PRO A 190 2.76 39.06 34.72
CA PRO A 190 3.13 39.31 36.11
C PRO A 190 2.59 38.26 37.08
N ALA A 191 3.34 37.97 38.14
CA ALA A 191 2.99 36.93 39.11
C ALA A 191 1.68 37.19 39.88
N ASP A 192 1.34 38.46 40.03
CA ASP A 192 0.19 39.00 40.75
C ASP A 192 -1.08 39.08 39.89
N ASP A 193 -0.98 39.12 38.54
CA ASP A 193 -2.15 39.14 37.64
C ASP A 193 -2.71 37.72 37.38
N LYS A 194 -3.31 37.15 38.43
CA LYS A 194 -3.92 35.82 38.39
C LYS A 194 -5.06 35.71 37.36
N ALA A 195 -5.80 36.80 37.14
CA ALA A 195 -6.92 36.83 36.21
C ALA A 195 -6.43 36.70 34.77
N LEU A 196 -5.44 37.52 34.36
CA LEU A 196 -4.86 37.44 33.02
C LEU A 196 -4.20 36.08 32.77
N ARG A 197 -3.49 35.54 33.76
CA ARG A 197 -2.89 34.20 33.64
C ARG A 197 -3.95 33.14 33.35
N ARG A 198 -5.04 33.12 34.11
CA ARG A 198 -6.15 32.18 33.90
C ARG A 198 -6.75 32.32 32.50
N ASP A 199 -7.03 33.55 32.08
CA ASP A 199 -7.66 33.81 30.77
C ASP A 199 -6.73 33.39 29.61
N VAL A 200 -5.43 33.66 29.72
CA VAL A 200 -4.40 33.19 28.75
C VAL A 200 -4.28 31.67 28.76
N SER A 201 -4.26 31.02 29.92
CA SER A 201 -4.25 29.55 30.01
C SER A 201 -5.49 28.95 29.35
N PHE A 202 -6.67 29.52 29.59
CA PHE A 202 -7.91 29.10 28.94
C PHE A 202 -7.81 29.19 27.40
N ALA A 203 -7.33 30.33 26.88
CA ALA A 203 -7.15 30.51 25.44
C ALA A 203 -6.12 29.54 24.84
N ARG A 204 -5.00 29.31 25.53
CA ARG A 204 -3.97 28.35 25.12
C ARG A 204 -4.53 26.94 24.99
N ILE A 205 -5.29 26.49 25.99
CA ILE A 205 -5.94 25.16 25.98
C ILE A 205 -6.89 25.05 24.78
N ARG A 206 -7.67 26.10 24.49
CA ARG A 206 -8.57 26.14 23.33
C ARG A 206 -7.83 26.05 22.01
N TYR A 207 -6.79 26.85 21.83
CA TYR A 207 -5.96 26.78 20.64
C TYR A 207 -5.28 25.41 20.50
N ALA A 208 -4.76 24.84 21.59
CA ALA A 208 -4.15 23.52 21.60
C ALA A 208 -5.16 22.41 21.23
N ALA A 209 -6.40 22.49 21.70
CA ALA A 209 -7.46 21.56 21.32
C ALA A 209 -7.71 21.60 19.80
N ALA A 210 -7.86 22.80 19.23
CA ALA A 210 -8.05 22.98 17.79
C ALA A 210 -6.86 22.45 16.99
N ARG A 211 -5.63 22.74 17.43
CA ARG A 211 -4.40 22.26 16.78
C ARG A 211 -4.33 20.74 16.78
N TYR A 212 -4.60 20.09 17.91
CA TYR A 212 -4.59 18.63 18.00
C TYR A 212 -5.66 17.96 17.14
N ASP A 213 -6.86 18.55 17.02
CA ASP A 213 -7.89 18.06 16.10
C ASP A 213 -7.44 18.17 14.63
N ALA A 214 -6.74 19.24 14.25
CA ALA A 214 -6.19 19.40 12.90
C ALA A 214 -5.04 18.40 12.63
N GLU A 215 -4.08 18.27 13.56
CA GLU A 215 -2.98 17.28 13.45
C GLU A 215 -3.52 15.84 13.37
N ALA A 216 -4.59 15.53 14.10
CA ALA A 216 -5.25 14.23 14.01
C ALA A 216 -5.75 13.97 12.57
N ARG A 217 -6.46 14.92 11.94
CA ARG A 217 -6.96 14.75 10.56
C ARG A 217 -5.83 14.55 9.54
N LEU A 218 -4.70 15.24 9.72
CA LEU A 218 -3.51 15.05 8.88
C LEU A 218 -2.95 13.63 9.03
N ASN A 219 -2.79 13.15 10.27
CA ASN A 219 -2.33 11.79 10.54
C ASN A 219 -3.29 10.72 10.03
N GLN A 220 -4.61 10.93 10.16
CA GLN A 220 -5.64 10.05 9.62
C GLN A 220 -5.51 9.93 8.09
N THR A 221 -5.30 11.04 7.39
CA THR A 221 -5.11 11.04 5.93
C THR A 221 -3.89 10.21 5.53
N VAL A 222 -2.76 10.38 6.24
CA VAL A 222 -1.54 9.59 6.00
C VAL A 222 -1.78 8.10 6.30
N ALA A 223 -2.50 7.77 7.38
CA ALA A 223 -2.84 6.40 7.76
C ALA A 223 -3.71 5.72 6.70
N ASN A 224 -4.78 6.38 6.25
CA ASN A 224 -5.66 5.90 5.20
C ASN A 224 -4.90 5.62 3.89
N LEU A 225 -4.01 6.52 3.47
CA LEU A 225 -3.20 6.33 2.27
C LEU A 225 -2.25 5.14 2.38
N LEU A 226 -1.62 4.94 3.54
CA LEU A 226 -0.79 3.75 3.80
C LEU A 226 -1.62 2.47 3.78
N GLU A 227 -2.82 2.49 4.34
CA GLU A 227 -3.73 1.34 4.29
C GLU A 227 -4.12 0.95 2.85
N LEU A 228 -4.39 1.94 1.99
CA LEU A 228 -4.61 1.69 0.57
C LEU A 228 -3.38 1.07 -0.12
N GLN A 229 -2.16 1.50 0.23
CA GLN A 229 -0.94 0.88 -0.28
C GLN A 229 -0.77 -0.57 0.21
N VAL A 230 -1.11 -0.87 1.48
CA VAL A 230 -1.12 -2.24 2.02
C VAL A 230 -2.06 -3.11 1.20
N ARG A 231 -3.31 -2.67 0.97
CA ARG A 231 -4.31 -3.42 0.20
C ARG A 231 -3.86 -3.62 -1.25
N LYS A 232 -3.32 -2.59 -1.91
CA LYS A 232 -2.78 -2.69 -3.27
C LYS A 232 -1.63 -3.71 -3.35
N SER A 233 -0.74 -3.71 -2.35
CA SER A 233 0.39 -4.65 -2.25
C SER A 233 -0.09 -6.09 -2.00
N ASN A 234 -1.05 -6.29 -1.11
CA ASN A 234 -1.67 -7.61 -0.86
C ASN A 234 -2.39 -8.15 -2.11
N ASN A 235 -3.11 -7.29 -2.83
CA ASN A 235 -3.77 -7.67 -4.09
C ASN A 235 -2.76 -8.04 -5.17
N SER A 236 -1.64 -7.33 -5.25
CA SER A 236 -0.54 -7.67 -6.15
C SER A 236 0.07 -9.02 -5.79
N ALA A 237 0.37 -9.25 -4.51
CA ALA A 237 0.89 -10.51 -4.02
C ALA A 237 -0.01 -11.69 -4.33
N GLU A 238 -1.32 -11.54 -4.14
CA GLU A 238 -2.30 -12.60 -4.40
C GLU A 238 -2.39 -12.92 -5.91
N ARG A 239 -2.32 -11.91 -6.78
CA ARG A 239 -2.23 -12.14 -8.23
C ARG A 239 -0.99 -12.94 -8.60
N HIS A 240 0.19 -12.53 -8.12
CA HIS A 240 1.44 -13.25 -8.37
C HIS A 240 1.41 -14.67 -7.79
N HIS A 241 0.81 -14.87 -6.63
CA HIS A 241 0.65 -16.19 -6.02
C HIS A 241 -0.24 -17.10 -6.88
N ARG A 242 -1.37 -16.61 -7.38
CA ARG A 242 -2.27 -17.36 -8.28
C ARG A 242 -1.62 -17.70 -9.62
N ARG A 243 -0.86 -16.75 -10.21
CA ARG A 243 -0.06 -17.00 -11.43
C ARG A 243 0.99 -18.08 -11.20
N SER A 244 1.72 -18.00 -10.08
CA SER A 244 2.70 -19.01 -9.70
C SER A 244 2.09 -20.40 -9.60
N GLY A 245 0.95 -20.54 -8.91
CA GLY A 245 0.22 -21.81 -8.85
C GLY A 245 -0.20 -22.33 -10.22
N SER A 246 -0.66 -21.44 -11.10
CA SER A 246 -1.03 -21.80 -12.48
C SER A 246 0.17 -22.29 -13.30
N PHE A 247 1.32 -21.62 -13.21
CA PHE A 247 2.56 -22.09 -13.85
C PHE A 247 3.06 -23.42 -13.28
N PHE A 248 2.91 -23.64 -11.97
CA PHE A 248 3.24 -24.91 -11.33
C PHE A 248 2.38 -26.07 -11.88
N PHE A 249 1.06 -25.88 -12.03
CA PHE A 249 0.21 -26.89 -12.67
C PHE A 249 0.59 -27.13 -14.14
N GLY A 250 0.94 -26.07 -14.88
CA GLY A 250 1.47 -26.20 -16.24
C GLY A 250 2.75 -27.04 -16.30
N MET A 251 3.68 -26.82 -15.36
CA MET A 251 4.90 -27.62 -15.22
C MET A 251 4.59 -29.10 -14.95
N LEU A 252 3.67 -29.41 -14.03
CA LEU A 252 3.27 -30.79 -13.74
C LEU A 252 2.65 -31.47 -14.97
N GLY A 253 1.83 -30.76 -15.74
CA GLY A 253 1.28 -31.26 -17.00
C GLY A 253 2.37 -31.58 -18.03
N ALA A 254 3.36 -30.71 -18.18
CA ALA A 254 4.50 -30.95 -19.06
C ALA A 254 5.34 -32.16 -18.61
N GLN A 255 5.59 -32.31 -17.30
CA GLN A 255 6.29 -33.47 -16.75
C GLN A 255 5.50 -34.78 -16.99
N ALA A 256 4.19 -34.77 -16.82
CA ALA A 256 3.34 -35.92 -17.13
C ALA A 256 3.43 -36.31 -18.61
N ALA A 257 3.46 -35.33 -19.53
CA ALA A 257 3.64 -35.56 -20.96
C ALA A 257 5.01 -36.22 -21.27
N VAL A 258 6.08 -35.79 -20.60
CA VAL A 258 7.42 -36.43 -20.71
C VAL A 258 7.35 -37.90 -20.30
N ILE A 259 6.71 -38.20 -19.16
CA ILE A 259 6.58 -39.56 -18.63
C ILE A 259 5.79 -40.44 -19.61
N ILE A 260 4.62 -39.98 -20.07
CA ILE A 260 3.78 -40.70 -21.03
C ILE A 260 4.53 -40.94 -22.33
N SER A 261 5.22 -39.92 -22.86
CA SER A 261 6.00 -40.04 -24.08
C SER A 261 7.14 -41.07 -23.93
N THR A 262 7.80 -41.11 -22.78
CA THR A 262 8.88 -42.06 -22.49
C THR A 262 8.35 -43.49 -22.42
N PHE A 263 7.24 -43.72 -21.70
CA PHE A 263 6.58 -45.02 -21.67
C PHE A 263 6.10 -45.46 -23.05
N ALA A 264 5.61 -44.52 -23.85
CA ALA A 264 5.12 -44.81 -25.19
C ALA A 264 6.24 -45.21 -26.16
N VAL A 265 7.44 -44.64 -26.00
CA VAL A 265 8.65 -45.10 -26.70
C VAL A 265 9.04 -46.50 -26.24
N ALA A 266 9.03 -46.75 -24.92
CA ALA A 266 9.41 -48.04 -24.33
C ALA A 266 8.45 -49.18 -24.72
N ALA A 267 7.14 -48.92 -24.75
CA ALA A 267 6.12 -49.94 -25.01
C ALA A 267 5.99 -50.36 -26.49
N ARG A 268 6.71 -49.71 -27.42
CA ARG A 268 6.60 -49.87 -28.89
C ARG A 268 5.17 -49.72 -29.47
N LYS A 269 4.15 -49.39 -28.67
CA LYS A 269 2.77 -49.07 -29.12
C LYS A 269 2.69 -47.61 -29.58
N ARG A 270 3.24 -47.36 -30.77
CA ARG A 270 3.62 -46.04 -31.31
C ARG A 270 2.47 -45.09 -31.69
N ASN A 271 1.22 -45.55 -31.86
CA ASN A 271 0.23 -44.69 -32.54
C ASN A 271 -0.69 -43.91 -31.59
N PHE A 272 -1.22 -44.54 -30.54
CA PHE A 272 -2.21 -43.90 -29.64
C PHE A 272 -1.56 -43.09 -28.51
N LEU A 273 -0.60 -43.66 -27.80
CA LEU A 273 0.05 -42.97 -26.68
C LEU A 273 0.83 -41.73 -27.12
N TRP A 274 1.28 -41.70 -28.38
CA TRP A 274 2.04 -40.61 -28.96
C TRP A 274 1.16 -39.41 -29.33
N THR A 275 -0.06 -39.66 -29.83
CA THR A 275 -1.05 -38.60 -30.08
C THR A 275 -1.52 -37.97 -28.77
N VAL A 276 -1.72 -38.77 -27.73
CA VAL A 276 -2.05 -38.27 -26.38
C VAL A 276 -0.92 -37.37 -25.83
N ALA A 277 0.34 -37.79 -25.96
CA ALA A 277 1.49 -37.00 -25.50
C ALA A 277 1.64 -35.67 -26.26
N ALA A 278 1.52 -35.69 -27.59
CA ALA A 278 1.59 -34.47 -28.41
C ALA A 278 0.45 -33.49 -28.07
N PHE A 279 -0.77 -34.00 -27.91
CA PHE A 279 -1.93 -33.19 -27.51
C PHE A 279 -1.74 -32.58 -26.12
N ALA A 280 -1.23 -33.35 -25.15
CA ALA A 280 -0.91 -32.85 -23.81
C ALA A 280 0.13 -31.72 -23.86
N GLY A 281 1.18 -31.87 -24.67
CA GLY A 281 2.21 -30.84 -24.84
C GLY A 281 1.69 -29.53 -25.43
N VAL A 282 0.90 -29.60 -26.51
CA VAL A 282 0.27 -28.41 -27.11
C VAL A 282 -0.66 -27.73 -26.12
N THR A 283 -1.47 -28.51 -25.41
CA THR A 283 -2.40 -27.99 -24.39
C THR A 283 -1.64 -27.29 -23.26
N ALA A 284 -0.51 -27.85 -22.80
CA ALA A 284 0.32 -27.23 -21.76
C ALA A 284 0.92 -25.89 -22.22
N VAL A 285 1.41 -25.80 -23.46
CA VAL A 285 1.95 -24.54 -24.00
C VAL A 285 0.83 -23.50 -24.17
N ALA A 286 -0.30 -23.87 -24.74
CA ALA A 286 -1.46 -22.98 -24.89
C ALA A 286 -1.96 -22.47 -23.53
N PHE A 287 -2.02 -23.35 -22.53
CA PHE A 287 -2.38 -23.01 -21.16
C PHE A 287 -1.37 -22.04 -20.53
N ALA A 288 -0.07 -22.28 -20.69
CA ALA A 288 0.97 -21.37 -20.19
C ALA A 288 0.86 -19.97 -20.81
N ILE A 289 0.63 -19.87 -22.11
CA ILE A 289 0.41 -18.58 -22.81
C ILE A 289 -0.85 -17.89 -22.28
N TYR A 290 -1.95 -18.63 -22.11
CA TYR A 290 -3.20 -18.10 -21.56
C TYR A 290 -3.00 -17.53 -20.14
N VAL A 291 -2.31 -18.28 -19.27
CA VAL A 291 -1.98 -17.84 -17.91
C VAL A 291 -1.10 -16.59 -17.94
N TYR A 292 -0.11 -16.54 -18.83
CA TYR A 292 0.79 -15.39 -18.92
C TYR A 292 0.09 -14.10 -19.39
N VAL A 293 -0.87 -14.21 -20.32
CA VAL A 293 -1.54 -13.03 -20.90
C VAL A 293 -2.72 -12.56 -20.07
N ARG A 294 -3.47 -13.47 -19.44
CA ARG A 294 -4.80 -13.15 -18.88
C ARG A 294 -4.86 -13.12 -17.36
N LEU A 295 -3.94 -13.78 -16.66
CA LEU A 295 -3.85 -13.76 -15.20
C LEU A 295 -2.77 -12.79 -14.75
#